data_AF-A0A3N1Y0P0-F1
#
_entry.id   AF-A0A3N1Y0P0-F1
#
_cell.length_a   1.000
_cell.length_b   1.000
_cell.length_c   1.000
_cell.angle_alpha   90.00
_cell.angle_beta   90.00
_cell.angle_gamma   90.00
#
_symmetry.space_group_name_H-M   'P 1'
#
loop_
_entity.id
_entity.type
_entity.pdbx_description
1 polymer ?
#
loop_
_entity_poly.entity_id
_entity_poly.type
_entity_poly.pdbx_seq_one_letter_code
_entity_poly.pdbx_strand_id
1 'polypeptide(L)'
;MQGKNPWWLGALGGGLLLAAVPAGAGPIFLTGHDPDYHAQDSAGARNLLRVGLEFATGGMAFDSTTRFLWVESFDPIPGGHRRGADGLNAIGLVPGTHYDWVDAAGFATADLSAYEAVGIASAFGGMLTRDELDALVARKADLEAFINAGRGLFAASECFPCGANLLAGPTPPDLFGFLPVTVTSIGASPPFTVTPFGSGLGLVDGDLNDPTHNSFGLVGGLSVVDTDAAGNATTLAGVASVGGDGFTPVPEPATLALLGAGLGLMGWRRRPAAS
;
A
#
# COMPACT_ATOMS: atom_id res chain seq x y z
N MET A 1 26.03 46.91 -14.67
CA MET A 1 25.89 45.53 -15.14
C MET A 1 25.23 44.72 -14.03
N GLN A 2 24.08 44.15 -14.38
CA GLN A 2 23.32 43.04 -13.77
C GLN A 2 23.66 42.57 -12.35
N GLY A 3 22.68 42.66 -11.46
CA GLY A 3 22.62 41.85 -10.24
C GLY A 3 22.07 40.45 -10.49
N LYS A 4 22.07 39.63 -9.43
CA LYS A 4 20.92 38.83 -8.95
C LYS A 4 21.31 37.99 -7.73
N ASN A 5 20.42 38.07 -6.75
CA ASN A 5 20.31 37.41 -5.45
C ASN A 5 20.55 35.88 -5.43
N PRO A 6 21.05 35.31 -4.32
CA PRO A 6 20.91 33.89 -4.04
C PRO A 6 19.53 33.63 -3.39
N TRP A 7 18.65 32.93 -4.12
CA TRP A 7 17.41 32.41 -3.54
C TRP A 7 17.70 31.04 -2.94
N TRP A 8 17.64 30.99 -1.61
CA TRP A 8 17.40 29.78 -0.85
C TRP A 8 15.96 29.34 -1.12
N LEU A 9 15.77 28.14 -1.67
CA LEU A 9 14.51 27.42 -1.57
C LEU A 9 14.77 26.24 -0.65
N GLY A 10 14.49 26.46 0.63
CA GLY A 10 14.29 25.38 1.57
C GLY A 10 13.09 24.57 1.11
N ALA A 11 13.30 23.29 0.86
CA ALA A 11 12.21 22.33 0.79
C ALA A 11 11.53 22.31 2.16
N LEU A 12 10.33 22.87 2.24
CA LEU A 12 9.40 22.56 3.33
C LEU A 12 9.00 21.10 3.11
N GLY A 13 9.72 20.20 3.76
CA GLY A 13 9.27 18.84 3.97
C GLY A 13 7.96 18.91 4.74
N GLY A 14 6.84 18.78 4.03
CA GLY A 14 5.55 18.50 4.62
C GLY A 14 5.60 17.08 5.16
N GLY A 15 6.22 16.89 6.31
CA GLY A 15 6.13 15.64 7.06
C GLY A 15 4.66 15.42 7.39
N LEU A 16 4.06 14.42 6.75
CA LEU A 16 2.74 13.93 7.10
C LEU A 16 2.81 13.46 8.55
N LEU A 17 2.24 14.23 9.48
CA LEU A 17 2.11 13.85 10.88
C LEU A 17 1.05 12.76 10.98
N LEU A 18 1.44 11.52 10.72
CA LEU A 18 0.63 10.35 11.02
C LEU A 18 0.58 10.20 12.54
N ALA A 19 -0.62 10.34 13.10
CA ALA A 19 -0.86 10.12 14.51
C ALA A 19 -0.61 8.64 14.86
N ALA A 20 -0.20 8.37 16.11
CA ALA A 20 0.02 7.01 16.59
C ALA A 20 -1.20 6.13 16.29
N VAL A 21 -0.97 5.06 15.54
CA VAL A 21 -2.01 4.11 15.14
C VAL A 21 -2.56 3.45 16.41
N PRO A 22 -3.87 3.44 16.64
CA PRO A 22 -4.44 2.79 17.81
C PRO A 22 -4.08 1.30 17.80
N ALA A 23 -3.62 0.78 18.94
CA ALA A 23 -3.39 -0.64 19.13
C ALA A 23 -4.69 -1.39 18.77
N GLY A 24 -4.65 -2.19 17.69
CA GLY A 24 -5.82 -2.85 17.14
C GLY A 24 -5.99 -2.74 15.62
N ALA A 25 -5.27 -1.86 14.91
CA ALA A 25 -5.42 -1.66 13.46
C ALA A 25 -4.10 -1.26 12.81
N GLY A 26 -3.88 -1.62 11.55
CA GLY A 26 -2.66 -1.32 10.82
C GLY A 26 -2.91 -0.55 9.51
N PRO A 27 -1.93 0.17 8.98
CA PRO A 27 -2.04 0.83 7.68
C PRO A 27 -1.95 -0.19 6.53
N ILE A 28 -2.95 -0.20 5.67
CA ILE A 28 -3.07 -1.13 4.55
C ILE A 28 -3.11 -0.34 3.25
N PHE A 29 -2.30 -0.74 2.27
CA PHE A 29 -2.30 -0.22 0.91
C PHE A 29 -2.34 -1.38 -0.09
N LEU A 30 -3.44 -1.52 -0.82
CA LEU A 30 -3.66 -2.56 -1.81
C LEU A 30 -3.79 -1.91 -3.18
N THR A 31 -3.06 -2.41 -4.17
CA THR A 31 -3.16 -1.87 -5.53
C THR A 31 -3.26 -2.98 -6.56
N GLY A 32 -4.10 -2.77 -7.56
CA GLY A 32 -4.19 -3.58 -8.77
C GLY A 32 -3.21 -3.18 -9.85
N HIS A 33 -2.37 -2.17 -9.58
CA HIS A 33 -1.21 -1.80 -10.36
C HIS A 33 0.00 -2.68 -9.98
N ASP A 34 1.00 -2.76 -10.84
CA ASP A 34 2.29 -3.43 -10.65
C ASP A 34 3.45 -2.41 -10.53
N PRO A 35 3.40 -1.48 -9.56
CA PRO A 35 4.36 -0.38 -9.51
C PRO A 35 5.78 -0.85 -9.16
N ASP A 36 5.94 -2.02 -8.55
CA ASP A 36 7.24 -2.67 -8.33
C ASP A 36 7.92 -3.12 -9.64
N TYR A 37 7.13 -3.54 -10.63
CA TYR A 37 7.63 -3.82 -11.98
C TYR A 37 7.92 -2.51 -12.74
N HIS A 38 6.94 -1.59 -12.77
CA HIS A 38 6.99 -0.39 -13.59
C HIS A 38 7.91 0.71 -13.05
N ALA A 39 8.18 0.76 -11.75
CA ALA A 39 9.05 1.77 -11.13
C ALA A 39 10.47 1.78 -11.73
N GLN A 40 10.89 0.71 -12.40
CA GLN A 40 12.18 0.66 -13.07
C GLN A 40 12.27 1.69 -14.21
N ASP A 41 11.15 1.94 -14.92
CA ASP A 41 11.12 2.81 -16.12
C ASP A 41 10.10 3.97 -16.05
N SER A 42 9.16 3.94 -15.10
CA SER A 42 8.07 4.93 -14.97
C SER A 42 8.24 5.77 -13.70
N ALA A 43 8.31 7.09 -13.87
CA ALA A 43 8.31 8.02 -12.73
C ALA A 43 7.00 7.97 -11.95
N GLY A 44 5.89 7.68 -12.64
CA GLY A 44 4.57 7.52 -12.03
C GLY A 44 4.51 6.31 -11.11
N ALA A 45 4.90 5.12 -11.62
CA ALA A 45 5.00 3.92 -10.80
C ALA A 45 5.99 4.08 -9.63
N ARG A 46 7.09 4.83 -9.81
CA ARG A 46 7.99 5.17 -8.69
C ARG A 46 7.27 5.96 -7.60
N ASN A 47 6.39 6.88 -7.98
CA ASN A 47 5.61 7.65 -7.01
C ASN A 47 4.56 6.76 -6.33
N LEU A 48 3.84 5.94 -7.09
CA LEU A 48 2.85 5.01 -6.54
C LEU A 48 3.48 4.01 -5.56
N LEU A 49 4.60 3.39 -5.92
CA LEU A 49 5.34 2.46 -5.05
C LEU A 49 5.81 3.14 -3.77
N ARG A 50 6.36 4.37 -3.90
CA ARG A 50 6.81 5.17 -2.76
C ARG A 50 5.65 5.48 -1.81
N VAL A 51 4.57 6.05 -2.32
CA VAL A 51 3.39 6.42 -1.53
C VAL A 51 2.78 5.20 -0.86
N GLY A 52 2.67 4.07 -1.57
CA GLY A 52 2.12 2.83 -1.02
C GLY A 52 2.95 2.28 0.13
N LEU A 53 4.27 2.22 -0.02
CA LEU A 53 5.18 1.75 1.03
C LEU A 53 5.28 2.73 2.20
N GLU A 54 5.32 4.04 1.94
CA GLU A 54 5.27 5.04 3.01
C GLU A 54 3.97 4.93 3.80
N PHE A 55 2.83 4.76 3.14
CA PHE A 55 1.56 4.56 3.83
C PHE A 55 1.61 3.29 4.70
N ALA A 56 1.97 2.15 4.12
CA ALA A 56 2.04 0.86 4.82
C ALA A 56 3.07 0.83 5.95
N THR A 57 4.10 1.66 5.93
CA THR A 57 5.11 1.71 7.00
C THR A 57 4.87 2.83 8.00
N GLY A 58 3.75 3.56 7.91
CA GLY A 58 3.50 4.72 8.76
C GLY A 58 4.50 5.87 8.54
N GLY A 59 5.05 5.97 7.33
CA GLY A 59 6.05 6.97 6.93
C GLY A 59 7.51 6.52 7.11
N MET A 60 7.75 5.28 7.54
CA MET A 60 9.08 4.80 7.94
C MET A 60 9.82 4.00 6.85
N ALA A 61 9.27 3.87 5.64
CA ALA A 61 9.85 3.07 4.56
C ALA A 61 11.31 3.43 4.22
N PHE A 62 11.66 4.71 4.33
CA PHE A 62 13.00 5.24 4.04
C PHE A 62 13.82 5.52 5.31
N ASP A 63 13.33 5.10 6.47
CA ASP A 63 14.10 5.07 7.70
C ASP A 63 14.99 3.82 7.72
N SER A 64 16.20 3.95 8.24
CA SER A 64 17.17 2.84 8.41
C SER A 64 17.12 2.20 9.80
N THR A 65 16.27 2.72 10.70
CA THR A 65 16.08 2.21 12.07
C THR A 65 15.02 1.11 12.15
N THR A 66 14.16 1.01 11.14
CA THR A 66 13.09 0.01 11.02
C THR A 66 13.14 -0.62 9.64
N ARG A 67 12.53 -1.80 9.48
CA ARG A 67 12.47 -2.49 8.19
C ARG A 67 11.06 -3.02 7.93
N PHE A 68 10.73 -3.15 6.65
CA PHE A 68 9.61 -3.99 6.22
C PHE A 68 10.12 -5.30 5.62
N LEU A 69 9.25 -6.32 5.54
CA LEU A 69 9.57 -7.60 4.91
C LEU A 69 8.97 -7.60 3.49
N TRP A 70 9.81 -7.75 2.47
CA TRP A 70 9.39 -7.87 1.07
C TRP A 70 9.28 -9.34 0.67
N VAL A 71 8.13 -9.75 0.15
CA VAL A 71 7.83 -11.12 -0.28
C VAL A 71 7.84 -11.19 -1.81
N GLU A 72 8.81 -11.91 -2.35
CA GLU A 72 9.01 -12.09 -3.79
C GLU A 72 9.97 -13.27 -4.05
N SER A 73 9.73 -14.06 -5.11
CA SER A 73 10.56 -15.24 -5.41
C SER A 73 12.02 -14.91 -5.73
N PHE A 74 12.94 -15.77 -5.27
CA PHE A 74 14.34 -15.78 -5.67
C PHE A 74 14.61 -16.47 -7.01
N ASP A 75 13.59 -17.03 -7.64
CA ASP A 75 13.74 -17.82 -8.87
C ASP A 75 14.38 -17.02 -10.01
N PRO A 76 14.98 -17.72 -11.00
CA PRO A 76 15.41 -17.10 -12.23
C PRO A 76 14.25 -16.36 -12.90
N ILE A 77 14.49 -15.11 -13.28
CA ILE A 77 13.47 -14.23 -13.87
C ILE A 77 13.07 -14.78 -15.25
N PRO A 78 11.81 -15.23 -15.44
CA PRO A 78 11.35 -15.70 -16.75
C PRO A 78 11.24 -14.56 -17.76
N GLY A 79 11.21 -14.90 -19.05
CA GLY A 79 11.05 -13.90 -20.11
C GLY A 79 9.71 -13.15 -19.96
N GLY A 80 9.76 -11.82 -20.06
CA GLY A 80 8.58 -10.96 -19.83
C GLY A 80 8.34 -10.58 -18.37
N HIS A 81 9.21 -11.05 -17.46
CA HIS A 81 9.17 -10.67 -16.05
C HIS A 81 10.33 -9.77 -15.65
N ARG A 82 10.17 -9.06 -14.53
CA ARG A 82 11.20 -8.30 -13.85
C ARG A 82 11.05 -8.49 -12.35
N ARG A 83 12.16 -8.35 -11.65
CA ARG A 83 12.20 -8.41 -10.19
C ARG A 83 11.67 -7.09 -9.62
N GLY A 84 10.62 -7.15 -8.84
CA GLY A 84 10.01 -6.02 -8.12
C GLY A 84 10.96 -5.38 -7.11
N ALA A 85 11.88 -6.14 -6.51
CA ALA A 85 12.94 -5.57 -5.67
C ALA A 85 13.83 -4.55 -6.42
N ASP A 86 13.97 -4.66 -7.75
CA ASP A 86 14.66 -3.63 -8.54
C ASP A 86 13.83 -2.32 -8.64
N GLY A 87 12.50 -2.40 -8.57
CA GLY A 87 11.62 -1.25 -8.38
C GLY A 87 11.82 -0.57 -7.02
N LEU A 88 12.01 -1.35 -5.96
CA LEU A 88 12.37 -0.82 -4.63
C LEU A 88 13.72 -0.06 -4.69
N ASN A 89 14.71 -0.62 -5.38
CA ASN A 89 15.99 0.05 -5.60
C ASN A 89 15.83 1.35 -6.41
N ALA A 90 14.95 1.37 -7.42
CA ALA A 90 14.68 2.53 -8.25
C ALA A 90 14.06 3.71 -7.48
N ILE A 91 13.40 3.45 -6.35
CA ILE A 91 12.87 4.49 -5.45
C ILE A 91 13.83 4.84 -4.29
N GLY A 92 14.99 4.19 -4.20
CA GLY A 92 16.05 4.49 -3.24
C GLY A 92 16.09 3.58 -2.01
N LEU A 93 15.29 2.51 -1.97
CA LEU A 93 15.34 1.52 -0.90
C LEU A 93 16.51 0.56 -1.13
N VAL A 94 16.99 -0.05 -0.04
CA VAL A 94 18.21 -0.87 -0.02
C VAL A 94 17.94 -2.12 0.82
N PRO A 95 18.14 -3.33 0.27
CA PRO A 95 18.00 -4.57 1.02
C PRO A 95 18.94 -4.59 2.24
N GLY A 96 18.46 -5.15 3.36
CA GLY A 96 19.16 -5.21 4.63
C GLY A 96 19.17 -3.89 5.43
N THR A 97 18.88 -2.75 4.80
CA THR A 97 18.76 -1.45 5.46
C THR A 97 17.31 -1.05 5.67
N HIS A 98 16.52 -1.04 4.59
CA HIS A 98 15.13 -0.58 4.61
C HIS A 98 14.13 -1.75 4.56
N TYR A 99 14.55 -2.87 3.98
CA TYR A 99 13.74 -4.08 3.91
C TYR A 99 14.59 -5.34 3.96
N ASP A 100 14.02 -6.43 4.46
CA ASP A 100 14.52 -7.77 4.20
C ASP A 100 13.69 -8.39 3.09
N TRP A 101 14.30 -9.23 2.26
CA TRP A 101 13.66 -9.87 1.12
C TRP A 101 13.64 -11.38 1.32
N VAL A 102 12.46 -11.99 1.15
CA VAL A 102 12.22 -13.43 1.32
C VAL A 102 11.39 -14.00 0.17
N ASP A 103 11.66 -15.25 -0.17
CA ASP A 103 10.81 -16.13 -0.97
C ASP A 103 9.75 -16.83 -0.09
N ALA A 104 8.99 -17.76 -0.67
CA ALA A 104 7.97 -18.54 0.04
C ALA A 104 8.50 -19.24 1.31
N ALA A 105 9.67 -19.88 1.23
CA ALA A 105 10.24 -20.61 2.36
C ALA A 105 10.72 -19.67 3.47
N GLY A 106 11.34 -18.55 3.11
CA GLY A 106 11.71 -17.49 4.05
C GLY A 106 10.48 -16.89 4.72
N PHE A 107 9.45 -16.53 3.94
CA PHE A 107 8.22 -15.96 4.48
C PHE A 107 7.48 -16.93 5.41
N ALA A 108 7.46 -18.22 5.09
CA ALA A 108 6.82 -19.24 5.92
C ALA A 108 7.40 -19.33 7.35
N THR A 109 8.63 -18.87 7.56
CA THR A 109 9.33 -18.95 8.85
C THR A 109 9.72 -17.61 9.46
N ALA A 110 9.48 -16.50 8.75
CA ALA A 110 9.85 -15.17 9.19
C ALA A 110 9.14 -14.77 10.50
N ASP A 111 9.90 -14.19 11.44
CA ASP A 111 9.35 -13.51 12.61
C ASP A 111 8.82 -12.15 12.19
N LEU A 112 7.50 -12.07 11.97
CA LEU A 112 6.85 -10.84 11.53
C LEU A 112 6.99 -9.71 12.56
N SER A 113 7.17 -10.01 13.85
CA SER A 113 7.27 -8.97 14.89
C SER A 113 8.49 -8.06 14.74
N ALA A 114 9.50 -8.49 13.97
CA ALA A 114 10.70 -7.74 13.65
C ALA A 114 10.50 -6.65 12.57
N TYR A 115 9.32 -6.57 11.96
CA TYR A 115 9.04 -5.69 10.83
C TYR A 115 7.89 -4.73 11.12
N GLU A 116 7.95 -3.54 10.54
CA GLU A 116 6.88 -2.53 10.62
C GLU A 116 5.77 -2.79 9.60
N ALA A 117 6.10 -3.44 8.48
CA ALA A 117 5.15 -3.81 7.44
C ALA A 117 5.58 -5.08 6.71
N VAL A 118 4.64 -5.69 5.99
CA VAL A 118 4.90 -6.69 4.94
C VAL A 118 4.54 -6.07 3.60
N GLY A 119 5.45 -6.14 2.63
CA GLY A 119 5.26 -5.74 1.25
C GLY A 119 5.24 -6.96 0.33
N ILE A 120 4.29 -7.02 -0.59
CA ILE A 120 4.07 -8.17 -1.48
C ILE A 120 4.20 -7.68 -2.92
N ALA A 121 5.10 -8.33 -3.68
CA ALA A 121 5.35 -8.02 -5.08
C ALA A 121 4.15 -8.33 -5.97
N SER A 122 4.14 -7.77 -7.18
CA SER A 122 3.12 -8.06 -8.17
C SER A 122 3.33 -9.42 -8.84
N ALA A 123 2.24 -10.01 -9.32
CA ALA A 123 2.25 -11.29 -10.04
C ALA A 123 2.31 -11.14 -11.57
N PHE A 124 1.75 -10.06 -12.14
CA PHE A 124 1.83 -9.80 -13.58
C PHE A 124 3.12 -9.05 -13.89
N GLY A 125 4.00 -9.64 -14.71
CA GLY A 125 5.32 -9.09 -14.99
C GLY A 125 6.26 -9.14 -13.77
N GLY A 126 5.76 -9.07 -12.54
CA GLY A 126 6.53 -9.25 -11.32
C GLY A 126 6.90 -10.71 -11.04
N MET A 127 7.51 -10.93 -9.87
CA MET A 127 8.05 -12.23 -9.44
C MET A 127 7.32 -12.80 -8.21
N LEU A 128 6.07 -12.39 -7.94
CA LEU A 128 5.21 -13.15 -7.03
C LEU A 128 4.79 -14.45 -7.72
N THR A 129 5.22 -15.59 -7.19
CA THR A 129 4.86 -16.90 -7.73
C THR A 129 3.76 -17.56 -6.91
N ARG A 130 3.29 -18.70 -7.41
CA ARG A 130 2.32 -19.54 -6.70
C ARG A 130 2.79 -19.92 -5.30
N ASP A 131 4.08 -20.21 -5.12
CA ASP A 131 4.61 -20.66 -3.84
C ASP A 131 4.56 -19.54 -2.78
N GLU A 132 4.90 -18.29 -3.16
CA GLU A 132 4.77 -17.15 -2.25
C GLU A 132 3.31 -16.88 -1.89
N LEU A 133 2.40 -16.93 -2.86
CA LEU A 133 0.97 -16.72 -2.61
C LEU A 133 0.40 -17.79 -1.67
N ASP A 134 0.74 -19.06 -1.89
CA ASP A 134 0.29 -20.14 -1.00
C ASP A 134 0.89 -20.00 0.42
N ALA A 135 2.13 -19.52 0.55
CA ALA A 135 2.72 -19.21 1.86
C ALA A 135 2.02 -18.04 2.56
N LEU A 136 1.64 -16.99 1.82
CA LEU A 136 0.84 -15.87 2.32
C LEU A 136 -0.52 -16.35 2.83
N VAL A 137 -1.23 -17.16 2.04
CA VAL A 137 -2.54 -17.73 2.41
C VAL A 137 -2.42 -18.64 3.63
N ALA A 138 -1.37 -19.47 3.71
CA ALA A 138 -1.13 -20.34 4.86
C ALA A 138 -0.88 -19.56 6.16
N ARG A 139 -0.33 -18.33 6.06
CA ARG A 139 -0.07 -17.43 7.19
C ARG A 139 -1.12 -16.33 7.37
N LYS A 140 -2.32 -16.47 6.78
CA LYS A 140 -3.41 -15.49 6.91
C LYS A 140 -3.69 -15.07 8.35
N ALA A 141 -3.74 -16.01 9.29
CA ALA A 141 -3.99 -15.71 10.70
C ALA A 141 -2.85 -14.90 11.35
N ASP A 142 -1.60 -15.14 10.94
CA ASP A 142 -0.46 -14.37 11.41
C ASP A 142 -0.48 -12.94 10.85
N LEU A 143 -0.85 -12.79 9.56
CA LEU A 143 -0.99 -11.48 8.92
C LEU A 143 -2.14 -10.67 9.53
N GLU A 144 -3.26 -11.31 9.85
CA GLU A 144 -4.35 -10.69 10.61
C GLU A 144 -3.86 -10.19 11.98
N ALA A 145 -3.15 -11.04 12.74
CA ALA A 145 -2.60 -10.67 14.04
C ALA A 145 -1.55 -9.54 13.91
N PHE A 146 -0.72 -9.58 12.88
CA PHE A 146 0.29 -8.57 12.57
C PHE A 146 -0.34 -7.20 12.31
N ILE A 147 -1.35 -7.15 11.44
CA ILE A 147 -2.09 -5.92 11.13
C ILE A 147 -2.82 -5.40 12.37
N ASN A 148 -3.50 -6.27 13.10
CA ASN A 148 -4.19 -5.92 14.34
C ASN A 148 -3.22 -5.47 15.46
N ALA A 149 -1.94 -5.81 15.38
CA ALA A 149 -0.91 -5.31 16.29
C ALA A 149 -0.41 -3.89 15.93
N GLY A 150 -0.94 -3.25 14.89
CA GLY A 150 -0.52 -1.92 14.46
C GLY A 150 0.38 -1.89 13.24
N ARG A 151 0.75 -3.07 12.70
CA ARG A 151 1.73 -3.19 11.63
C ARG A 151 1.05 -3.11 10.27
N GLY A 152 1.79 -2.71 9.24
CA GLY A 152 1.17 -2.42 7.96
C GLY A 152 1.34 -3.48 6.88
N LEU A 153 0.63 -3.25 5.79
CA LEU A 153 0.62 -4.13 4.63
C LEU A 153 0.62 -3.31 3.34
N PHE A 154 1.54 -3.63 2.45
CA PHE A 154 1.50 -3.25 1.04
C PHE A 154 1.33 -4.50 0.19
N ALA A 155 0.40 -4.50 -0.77
CA ALA A 155 0.27 -5.56 -1.75
C ALA A 155 0.00 -5.00 -3.14
N ALA A 156 0.87 -5.34 -4.09
CA ALA A 156 0.72 -5.01 -5.50
C ALA A 156 -0.15 -6.01 -6.25
N SER A 157 -0.34 -5.80 -7.56
CA SER A 157 -1.33 -6.53 -8.34
C SER A 157 -1.16 -8.05 -8.32
N GLU A 158 -2.31 -8.75 -8.25
CA GLU A 158 -2.38 -10.19 -8.45
C GLU A 158 -3.43 -10.50 -9.51
N CYS A 159 -3.09 -11.39 -10.43
CA CYS A 159 -3.90 -11.58 -11.62
C CYS A 159 -3.82 -13.02 -12.13
N PHE A 160 -4.99 -13.61 -12.38
CA PHE A 160 -5.12 -14.96 -12.94
C PHE A 160 -6.56 -15.24 -13.44
N PRO A 161 -6.74 -15.88 -14.62
CA PRO A 161 -5.73 -16.07 -15.66
C PRO A 161 -5.46 -14.74 -16.38
N CYS A 162 -4.20 -14.42 -16.62
CA CYS A 162 -3.81 -13.30 -17.48
C CYS A 162 -2.45 -13.55 -18.12
N GLY A 163 -1.84 -12.52 -18.70
CA GLY A 163 -0.62 -12.64 -19.51
C GLY A 163 0.59 -13.21 -18.76
N ALA A 164 1.62 -12.39 -18.54
CA ALA A 164 2.86 -12.81 -17.90
C ALA A 164 2.65 -13.00 -16.38
N ASN A 165 1.94 -14.04 -15.96
CA ASN A 165 1.71 -14.37 -14.54
C ASN A 165 2.47 -15.65 -14.15
N LEU A 166 2.87 -15.74 -12.87
CA LEU A 166 3.56 -16.91 -12.28
C LEU A 166 2.70 -17.65 -11.24
N LEU A 167 1.37 -17.45 -11.27
CA LEU A 167 0.44 -18.02 -10.28
C LEU A 167 -0.21 -19.34 -10.73
N ALA A 168 0.17 -19.84 -11.90
CA ALA A 168 -0.36 -21.08 -12.44
C ALA A 168 -0.03 -22.28 -11.53
N GLY A 169 -1.00 -23.19 -11.40
CA GLY A 169 -0.88 -24.39 -10.58
C GLY A 169 -1.98 -25.40 -10.89
N PRO A 170 -2.09 -26.49 -10.10
CA PRO A 170 -3.12 -27.52 -10.31
C PRO A 170 -4.55 -27.02 -10.06
N THR A 171 -4.71 -25.93 -9.31
CA THR A 171 -5.99 -25.26 -9.03
C THR A 171 -5.85 -23.75 -9.24
N PRO A 172 -6.95 -23.03 -9.51
CA PRO A 172 -6.93 -21.57 -9.51
C PRO A 172 -6.32 -21.00 -8.21
N PRO A 173 -5.50 -19.93 -8.28
CA PRO A 173 -5.00 -19.22 -7.11
C PRO A 173 -6.11 -18.44 -6.41
N ASP A 174 -5.94 -18.28 -5.10
CA ASP A 174 -6.79 -17.43 -4.27
C ASP A 174 -6.14 -16.05 -4.20
N LEU A 175 -6.45 -15.20 -5.19
CA LEU A 175 -5.83 -13.88 -5.34
C LEU A 175 -6.14 -13.01 -4.12
N PHE A 176 -5.12 -12.45 -3.49
CA PHE A 176 -5.20 -11.75 -2.20
C PHE A 176 -5.86 -12.61 -1.09
N GLY A 177 -5.85 -13.94 -1.22
CA GLY A 177 -6.55 -14.87 -0.31
C GLY A 177 -6.11 -14.77 1.16
N PHE A 178 -4.93 -14.21 1.39
CA PHE A 178 -4.40 -13.87 2.71
C PHE A 178 -5.08 -12.66 3.38
N LEU A 179 -6.02 -11.99 2.70
CA LEU A 179 -6.81 -10.87 3.22
C LEU A 179 -8.32 -11.17 3.13
N PRO A 180 -9.15 -10.47 3.92
CA PRO A 180 -10.60 -10.54 3.78
C PRO A 180 -11.12 -9.55 2.72
N VAL A 181 -10.54 -9.59 1.52
CA VAL A 181 -11.01 -8.80 0.36
C VAL A 181 -11.53 -9.69 -0.73
N THR A 182 -12.49 -9.17 -1.49
CA THR A 182 -12.87 -9.77 -2.76
C THR A 182 -12.22 -8.97 -3.87
N VAL A 183 -11.25 -9.59 -4.52
CA VAL A 183 -10.65 -9.07 -5.74
C VAL A 183 -11.31 -9.71 -6.95
N THR A 184 -11.49 -8.91 -7.98
CA THR A 184 -11.82 -9.45 -9.29
C THR A 184 -10.65 -9.14 -10.20
N SER A 185 -10.01 -10.18 -10.72
CA SER A 185 -9.09 -10.01 -11.85
C SER A 185 -9.93 -9.73 -13.10
N ILE A 186 -10.42 -8.49 -13.18
CA ILE A 186 -10.99 -7.92 -14.40
C ILE A 186 -9.88 -7.22 -15.16
N GLY A 187 -9.99 -7.23 -16.49
CA GLY A 187 -9.23 -6.26 -17.28
C GLY A 187 -9.65 -4.87 -16.86
N ALA A 188 -8.70 -4.07 -16.37
CA ALA A 188 -8.97 -2.69 -16.03
C ALA A 188 -9.30 -1.87 -17.28
N SER A 189 -10.18 -0.89 -17.12
CA SER A 189 -10.61 -0.01 -18.22
C SER A 189 -9.92 1.35 -18.10
N PRO A 190 -8.76 1.60 -18.69
CA PRO A 190 -8.14 2.93 -18.66
C PRO A 190 -9.06 3.99 -19.31
N PRO A 191 -8.90 5.29 -18.97
CA PRO A 191 -7.91 5.86 -18.05
C PRO A 191 -8.21 5.61 -16.57
N PHE A 192 -7.21 5.84 -15.73
CA PHE A 192 -7.33 5.83 -14.27
C PHE A 192 -7.46 7.26 -13.75
N THR A 193 -8.21 7.42 -12.66
CA THR A 193 -8.46 8.72 -12.04
C THR A 193 -8.26 8.63 -10.54
N VAL A 194 -7.37 9.48 -10.03
CA VAL A 194 -7.12 9.63 -8.60
C VAL A 194 -8.34 10.28 -7.93
N THR A 195 -8.78 9.69 -6.82
CA THR A 195 -9.85 10.26 -6.01
C THR A 195 -9.32 11.42 -5.13
N PRO A 196 -10.19 12.22 -4.49
CA PRO A 196 -9.74 13.20 -3.51
C PRO A 196 -8.91 12.60 -2.36
N PHE A 197 -9.19 11.35 -1.97
CA PHE A 197 -8.41 10.65 -0.96
C PHE A 197 -7.01 10.32 -1.48
N GLY A 198 -6.90 9.73 -2.67
CA GLY A 198 -5.60 9.44 -3.29
C GLY A 198 -4.77 10.69 -3.56
N SER A 199 -5.40 11.80 -3.95
CA SER A 199 -4.73 13.09 -4.11
C SER A 199 -4.21 13.62 -2.77
N GLY A 200 -4.94 13.36 -1.67
CA GLY A 200 -4.48 13.64 -0.31
C GLY A 200 -3.24 12.84 0.11
N LEU A 201 -2.98 11.70 -0.52
CA LEU A 201 -1.74 10.92 -0.36
C LEU A 201 -0.59 11.42 -1.27
N GLY A 202 -0.83 12.43 -2.10
CA GLY A 202 0.16 13.00 -3.01
C GLY A 202 0.22 12.35 -4.39
N LEU A 203 -0.78 11.54 -4.75
CA LEU A 203 -0.88 10.94 -6.09
C LEU A 203 -1.57 11.88 -7.09
N VAL A 204 -1.20 11.74 -8.35
CA VAL A 204 -1.87 12.35 -9.52
C VAL A 204 -2.19 11.28 -10.56
N ASP A 205 -3.12 11.55 -11.49
CA ASP A 205 -3.50 10.58 -12.53
C ASP A 205 -2.30 10.06 -13.34
N GLY A 206 -1.28 10.90 -13.52
CA GLY A 206 -0.02 10.53 -14.17
C GLY A 206 0.75 9.39 -13.48
N ASP A 207 0.54 9.19 -12.18
CA ASP A 207 1.18 8.13 -11.40
C ASP A 207 0.59 6.74 -11.66
N LEU A 208 -0.60 6.71 -12.27
CA LEU A 208 -1.40 5.50 -12.50
C LEU A 208 -1.40 5.09 -13.98
N ASN A 209 -0.60 5.74 -14.83
CA ASN A 209 -0.55 5.49 -16.27
C ASN A 209 0.17 4.18 -16.66
N ASP A 210 0.31 3.25 -15.72
CA ASP A 210 0.87 1.92 -15.92
C ASP A 210 -0.27 0.87 -15.96
N PRO A 211 -0.06 -0.31 -16.57
CA PRO A 211 -1.08 -1.35 -16.68
C PRO A 211 -1.62 -1.81 -15.32
N THR A 212 -2.94 -1.91 -15.20
CA THR A 212 -3.62 -2.50 -14.04
C THR A 212 -4.13 -3.89 -14.40
N HIS A 213 -4.02 -4.83 -13.46
CA HIS A 213 -4.31 -6.25 -13.71
C HIS A 213 -5.43 -6.83 -12.84
N ASN A 214 -5.90 -6.06 -11.85
CA ASN A 214 -7.09 -6.37 -11.08
C ASN A 214 -7.79 -5.10 -10.56
N SER A 215 -9.07 -5.24 -10.24
CA SER A 215 -9.84 -4.21 -9.53
C SER A 215 -10.52 -4.82 -8.31
N PHE A 216 -10.84 -3.99 -7.33
CA PHE A 216 -11.46 -4.39 -6.09
C PHE A 216 -12.97 -4.17 -6.17
N GLY A 217 -13.75 -5.24 -6.01
CA GLY A 217 -15.21 -5.18 -6.07
C GLY A 217 -15.83 -4.70 -4.76
N LEU A 218 -15.36 -5.24 -3.63
CA LEU A 218 -15.71 -4.79 -2.29
C LEU A 218 -14.50 -4.15 -1.65
N VAL A 219 -14.60 -2.86 -1.32
CA VAL A 219 -13.49 -2.08 -0.73
C VAL A 219 -13.19 -2.46 0.72
N GLY A 220 -14.05 -3.30 1.32
CA GLY A 220 -13.85 -3.86 2.66
C GLY A 220 -13.80 -2.82 3.77
N GLY A 221 -14.19 -1.56 3.52
CA GLY A 221 -14.06 -0.44 4.46
C GLY A 221 -12.84 0.46 4.21
N LEU A 222 -11.90 0.06 3.35
CA LEU A 222 -10.79 0.92 2.94
C LEU A 222 -11.28 2.05 2.02
N SER A 223 -10.54 3.15 2.01
CA SER A 223 -10.80 4.29 1.13
C SER A 223 -10.27 3.99 -0.27
N VAL A 224 -11.05 4.37 -1.29
CA VAL A 224 -10.65 4.24 -2.70
C VAL A 224 -9.61 5.32 -3.02
N VAL A 225 -8.44 4.91 -3.49
CA VAL A 225 -7.33 5.81 -3.88
C VAL A 225 -7.48 6.23 -5.34
N ASP A 226 -7.81 5.30 -6.22
CA ASP A 226 -8.10 5.56 -7.62
C ASP A 226 -9.14 4.58 -8.21
N THR A 227 -9.71 4.98 -9.33
CA THR A 227 -10.67 4.18 -10.10
C THR A 227 -10.29 4.10 -11.57
N ASP A 228 -10.70 3.03 -12.23
CA ASP A 228 -10.71 2.93 -13.70
C ASP A 228 -11.89 3.70 -14.32
N ALA A 229 -11.96 3.76 -15.66
CA ALA A 229 -13.01 4.45 -16.40
C ALA A 229 -14.40 3.80 -16.28
N ALA A 230 -14.48 2.55 -15.81
CA ALA A 230 -15.72 1.87 -15.49
C ALA A 230 -16.17 2.15 -14.04
N GLY A 231 -15.37 2.91 -13.26
CA GLY A 231 -15.64 3.26 -11.87
C GLY A 231 -15.26 2.18 -10.87
N ASN A 232 -14.51 1.15 -11.29
CA ASN A 232 -14.03 0.12 -10.36
C ASN A 232 -12.83 0.67 -9.58
N ALA A 233 -12.78 0.39 -8.28
CA ALA A 233 -11.63 0.74 -7.46
C ALA A 233 -10.41 -0.10 -7.88
N THR A 234 -9.28 0.56 -8.10
CA THR A 234 -8.03 -0.06 -8.56
C THR A 234 -6.93 0.02 -7.52
N THR A 235 -7.04 0.96 -6.57
CA THR A 235 -6.22 0.99 -5.35
C THR A 235 -7.08 1.34 -4.16
N LEU A 236 -6.78 0.71 -3.02
CA LEU A 236 -7.42 0.92 -1.72
C LEU A 236 -6.36 1.25 -0.68
N ALA A 237 -6.67 2.17 0.23
CA ALA A 237 -5.84 2.37 1.41
C ALA A 237 -6.63 2.82 2.64
N GLY A 238 -6.09 2.53 3.82
CA GLY A 238 -6.69 2.95 5.08
C GLY A 238 -6.03 2.30 6.29
N VAL A 239 -6.31 2.85 7.46
CA VAL A 239 -5.95 2.22 8.75
C VAL A 239 -7.14 1.38 9.20
N ALA A 240 -6.94 0.06 9.33
CA ALA A 240 -8.02 -0.84 9.67
C ALA A 240 -7.58 -2.05 10.49
N SER A 241 -8.48 -2.56 11.31
CA SER A 241 -8.35 -3.88 11.91
C SER A 241 -8.89 -4.94 10.95
N VAL A 242 -8.32 -6.14 10.99
CA VAL A 242 -8.74 -7.31 10.23
C VAL A 242 -9.52 -8.23 11.15
N GLY A 243 -10.66 -8.76 10.70
CA GLY A 243 -11.41 -9.78 11.44
C GLY A 243 -12.22 -10.67 10.50
N GLY A 244 -12.91 -11.65 11.08
CA GLY A 244 -13.59 -12.74 10.35
C GLY A 244 -14.59 -12.34 9.25
N ASP A 245 -14.98 -11.07 9.16
CA ASP A 245 -15.95 -10.55 8.18
C ASP A 245 -15.43 -9.39 7.30
N GLY A 246 -14.17 -8.96 7.41
CA GLY A 246 -13.64 -7.84 6.60
C GLY A 246 -12.63 -6.95 7.31
N PHE A 247 -12.32 -5.81 6.69
CA PHE A 247 -11.63 -4.73 7.40
C PHE A 247 -12.64 -3.89 8.19
N THR A 248 -12.27 -3.52 9.40
CA THR A 248 -13.00 -2.54 10.20
C THR A 248 -12.16 -1.27 10.25
N PRO A 249 -12.54 -0.22 9.52
CA PRO A 249 -11.79 1.04 9.49
C PRO A 249 -11.76 1.66 10.87
N VAL A 250 -10.59 2.17 11.27
CA VAL A 250 -10.48 2.95 12.49
C VAL A 250 -10.44 4.43 12.11
N PRO A 251 -11.35 5.27 12.65
CA PRO A 251 -11.31 6.70 12.38
C PRO A 251 -9.94 7.27 12.74
N GLU A 252 -9.35 8.03 11.83
CA GLU A 252 -8.06 8.66 12.11
C GLU A 252 -8.18 9.60 13.32
N PRO A 253 -7.18 9.65 14.22
CA PRO A 253 -7.19 10.53 15.38
C PRO A 253 -7.44 12.00 15.01
N ALA A 254 -7.02 12.43 13.82
CA ALA A 254 -7.26 13.78 13.31
C ALA A 254 -8.76 14.08 13.12
N THR A 255 -9.56 13.12 12.65
CA THR A 255 -11.02 13.27 12.49
C THR A 255 -11.69 13.39 13.86
N LEU A 256 -11.22 12.63 14.85
CA LEU A 256 -11.71 12.73 16.24
C LEU A 256 -11.28 14.03 16.92
N ALA A 257 -10.05 14.51 16.67
CA ALA A 257 -9.54 15.77 17.20
C ALA A 257 -10.30 16.98 16.61
N LEU A 258 -10.59 16.98 15.30
CA LEU A 258 -11.39 18.01 14.64
C LEU A 258 -12.86 18.00 15.09
N LEU A 259 -13.46 16.81 15.26
CA LEU A 259 -14.81 16.68 15.82
C LEU A 259 -14.86 17.16 17.28
N GLY A 260 -13.87 16.79 18.09
CA GLY A 260 -13.72 17.23 19.47
C GLY A 260 -13.50 18.74 19.61
N ALA A 261 -12.66 19.33 18.76
CA ALA A 261 -12.44 20.78 18.71
C ALA A 261 -13.70 21.53 18.25
N GLY A 262 -14.43 21.01 17.27
CA GLY A 262 -15.70 21.56 16.81
C GLY A 262 -16.78 21.58 17.90
N LEU A 263 -16.88 20.50 18.67
CA LEU A 263 -17.81 20.40 19.81
C LEU A 263 -17.40 21.30 20.98
N GLY A 264 -16.09 21.40 21.27
CA GLY A 264 -15.56 22.30 22.31
C GLY A 264 -15.83 23.78 22.02
N LEU A 265 -15.70 24.20 20.77
CA LEU A 265 -15.98 25.57 20.33
C LEU A 265 -17.49 25.90 20.38
N MET A 266 -18.37 24.91 20.19
CA MET A 266 -19.83 25.11 20.36
C MET A 266 -20.25 25.14 21.83
N GLY A 267 -19.55 24.42 22.72
CA GLY A 267 -19.81 24.43 24.17
C GLY A 267 -19.47 25.75 24.87
N TRP A 268 -18.56 26.56 24.31
CA TRP A 268 -18.11 27.82 24.92
C TRP A 268 -18.96 29.04 24.56
N ARG A 269 -19.92 28.91 23.63
CA ARG A 269 -20.89 29.98 23.31
C ARG A 269 -22.19 29.84 24.09
N ARG A 270 -22.17 30.12 25.40
CA ARG A 270 -23.31 30.53 26.25
C ARG A 270 -22.73 30.81 27.65
N ARG A 271 -22.81 32.02 28.22
CA ARG A 271 -23.97 32.91 28.35
C ARG A 271 -23.51 34.39 28.40
N PRO A 272 -24.24 35.33 27.80
CA PRO A 272 -24.08 36.74 28.18
C PRO A 272 -24.54 36.92 29.63
N ALA A 273 -23.68 37.50 30.46
CA ALA A 273 -24.07 37.97 31.78
C ALA A 273 -25.02 39.15 31.61
N ALA A 274 -26.22 39.02 32.17
CA ALA A 274 -27.17 40.11 32.31
C ALA A 274 -26.86 40.88 33.59
N SER A 275 -26.99 42.21 33.47
CA SER A 275 -26.99 43.29 34.48
C SER A 275 -25.73 43.49 35.31
#